data_AF-A0A926QDF2-F1
#
_entry.id   AF-A0A926QDF2-F1
#
_cell.length_a   1.000
_cell.length_b   1.000
_cell.length_c   1.000
_cell.angle_alpha   90.00
_cell.angle_beta   90.00
_cell.angle_gamma   90.00
#
_symmetry.space_group_name_H-M   'P 1'
#
loop_
_entity.id
_entity.type
_entity.pdbx_description
1 polymer ?
#
loop_
_entity_poly.entity_id
_entity_poly.type
_entity_poly.pdbx_seq_one_letter_code
_entity_poly.pdbx_strand_id
1 'polypeptide(L)'
;MRSPFKPLIVGVVAVTTFSLCAAPAFAATGSSDAVDYSVTPTSTVAAVPAAQTFETTQFDFEADQPSILELTSISGSAGHNFDVDKAIAAAESEVGTSRATGWSAPGECIQSARRWLLAGNAYWDGGSDPVSAYRDAVRLGISDAQPGDVIQYESIDSPTSWVSGVHTLLITGVNGDGTYTIIQSNVPGGSGLVTKVENWTPEPPADFQTVVWRF
;
A
#
# COMPACT_ATOMS: atom_id res chain seq x y z
N MET A 1 51.52 29.59 9.06
CA MET A 1 50.84 29.52 7.75
C MET A 1 51.25 28.24 7.03
N ARG A 2 50.26 27.43 6.64
CA ARG A 2 50.21 26.39 5.59
C ARG A 2 51.18 25.19 5.63
N SER A 3 50.57 24.03 5.90
CA SER A 3 50.90 22.71 5.35
C SER A 3 49.89 22.40 4.21
N PRO A 4 49.98 21.30 3.43
CA PRO A 4 51.08 20.76 2.63
C PRO A 4 50.69 20.45 1.16
N PHE A 5 51.67 19.93 0.43
CA PHE A 5 51.66 19.15 -0.80
C PHE A 5 50.34 18.45 -1.20
N LYS A 6 50.01 18.55 -2.50
CA LYS A 6 49.13 17.63 -3.24
C LYS A 6 49.98 16.80 -4.21
N PRO A 7 49.69 15.50 -4.34
CA PRO A 7 49.66 14.92 -5.67
C PRO A 7 48.32 14.25 -5.99
N LEU A 8 48.10 14.22 -7.30
CA LEU A 8 46.96 13.83 -8.09
C LEU A 8 46.88 12.31 -8.25
N ILE A 9 45.69 11.71 -8.09
CA ILE A 9 45.35 10.42 -8.73
C ILE A 9 43.89 10.51 -9.21
N VAL A 10 43.74 10.69 -10.51
CA VAL A 10 42.49 10.46 -11.25
C VAL A 10 42.53 8.99 -11.69
N GLY A 11 41.57 8.20 -11.23
CA GLY A 11 41.42 6.79 -11.60
C GLY A 11 39.98 6.52 -12.02
N VAL A 12 39.79 6.31 -13.32
CA VAL A 12 38.55 5.88 -13.98
C VAL A 12 38.43 4.37 -13.87
N VAL A 13 37.29 3.84 -13.39
CA VAL A 13 36.74 2.55 -13.83
C VAL A 13 35.21 2.62 -13.75
N ALA A 14 34.56 2.80 -14.90
CA ALA A 14 33.13 2.58 -15.06
C ALA A 14 32.95 1.33 -15.94
N VAL A 15 32.74 0.18 -15.31
CA VAL A 15 32.22 -1.01 -15.97
C VAL A 15 31.24 -1.65 -15.00
N THR A 16 29.95 -1.51 -15.27
CA THR A 16 28.96 -2.39 -14.67
C THR A 16 27.98 -2.81 -15.75
N THR A 17 28.06 -4.11 -16.00
CA THR A 17 27.37 -4.97 -16.95
C THR A 17 25.86 -4.76 -17.01
N PHE A 18 25.32 -4.57 -18.21
CA PHE A 18 23.90 -4.81 -18.49
C PHE A 18 23.67 -6.32 -18.54
N SER A 19 23.02 -6.88 -17.52
CA SER A 19 22.47 -8.23 -17.58
C SER A 19 21.08 -8.18 -18.21
N LEU A 20 21.00 -8.57 -19.48
CA LEU A 20 19.74 -8.89 -20.17
C LEU A 20 19.08 -10.06 -19.44
N CYS A 21 17.91 -9.85 -18.84
CA CYS A 21 17.08 -10.95 -18.36
C CYS A 21 16.56 -11.72 -19.57
N ALA A 22 17.11 -12.91 -19.80
CA ALA A 22 16.45 -13.94 -20.59
C ALA A 22 15.30 -14.53 -19.76
N ALA A 23 14.06 -14.26 -20.14
CA ALA A 23 12.93 -15.04 -19.66
C ALA A 23 13.01 -16.44 -20.30
N PRO A 24 12.82 -17.55 -19.55
CA PRO A 24 12.57 -18.82 -20.20
C PRO A 24 11.17 -18.80 -20.81
N ALA A 25 11.12 -18.72 -22.14
CA ALA A 25 9.96 -19.09 -22.93
C ALA A 25 9.78 -20.61 -22.83
N PHE A 26 8.79 -21.06 -22.05
CA PHE A 26 8.26 -22.41 -22.20
C PHE A 26 7.05 -22.35 -23.12
N ALA A 27 7.32 -22.44 -24.43
CA ALA A 27 6.34 -22.90 -25.40
C ALA A 27 6.44 -24.44 -25.45
N ALA A 28 5.53 -25.13 -24.76
CA ALA A 28 5.33 -26.56 -24.99
C ALA A 28 4.37 -26.72 -26.17
N THR A 29 4.91 -26.93 -27.36
CA THR A 29 4.18 -27.47 -28.51
C THR A 29 3.97 -28.97 -28.29
N GLY A 30 2.76 -29.36 -27.92
CA GLY A 30 2.33 -30.75 -27.82
C GLY A 30 1.29 -31.09 -28.90
N SER A 31 1.79 -31.69 -29.99
CA SER A 31 1.20 -32.66 -30.92
C SER A 31 -0.33 -32.73 -31.07
N SER A 32 -0.76 -32.61 -32.33
CA SER A 32 -2.10 -32.95 -32.83
C SER A 32 -2.37 -34.45 -32.75
N ASP A 33 -3.13 -34.88 -31.75
CA ASP A 33 -3.92 -36.11 -31.82
C ASP A 33 -5.40 -35.72 -31.76
N ALA A 34 -6.08 -35.88 -32.90
CA ALA A 34 -7.51 -35.69 -33.03
C ALA A 34 -8.23 -36.75 -32.18
N VAL A 35 -8.90 -36.31 -31.11
CA VAL A 35 -9.81 -37.16 -30.35
C VAL A 35 -11.19 -37.09 -31.00
N ASP A 36 -11.58 -38.21 -31.62
CA ASP A 36 -12.93 -38.52 -32.11
C ASP A 36 -13.93 -38.46 -30.95
N TYR A 37 -14.96 -37.61 -31.08
CA TYR A 37 -16.02 -37.39 -30.10
C TYR A 37 -17.30 -38.18 -30.44
N SER A 38 -17.18 -39.39 -30.99
CA SER A 38 -18.32 -40.29 -31.18
C SER A 38 -18.48 -41.28 -30.01
N VAL A 39 -18.97 -40.79 -28.87
CA VAL A 39 -19.47 -41.66 -27.79
C VAL A 39 -20.98 -41.44 -27.63
N THR A 40 -21.75 -42.44 -28.06
CA THR A 40 -23.19 -42.55 -27.80
C THR A 40 -23.41 -42.72 -26.29
N PRO A 41 -24.14 -41.85 -25.58
CA PRO A 41 -24.42 -42.05 -24.17
C PRO A 41 -25.56 -43.07 -24.01
N THR A 42 -25.21 -44.27 -23.53
CA THR A 42 -26.14 -45.21 -22.90
C THR A 42 -26.78 -44.54 -21.69
N SER A 43 -28.09 -44.31 -21.74
CA SER A 43 -28.84 -43.75 -20.61
C SER A 43 -29.04 -44.81 -19.52
N THR A 44 -28.18 -44.82 -18.52
CA THR A 44 -28.51 -45.37 -17.20
C THR A 44 -29.15 -44.27 -16.37
N VAL A 45 -30.43 -44.43 -16.01
CA VAL A 45 -31.14 -43.49 -15.13
C VAL A 45 -30.54 -43.60 -13.74
N ALA A 46 -29.67 -42.65 -13.39
CA ALA A 46 -29.24 -42.43 -12.02
C ALA A 46 -30.41 -41.83 -11.22
N ALA A 47 -30.60 -42.31 -9.98
CA ALA A 47 -31.62 -41.81 -9.07
C ALA A 47 -31.41 -40.30 -8.82
N VAL A 48 -32.48 -39.52 -8.99
CA VAL A 48 -32.51 -38.09 -8.68
C VAL A 48 -32.31 -37.93 -7.16
N PRO A 49 -31.27 -37.24 -6.66
CA PRO A 49 -31.21 -36.89 -5.26
C PRO A 49 -32.36 -35.92 -4.96
N ALA A 50 -33.06 -36.16 -3.85
CA ALA A 50 -34.16 -35.31 -3.41
C ALA A 50 -33.74 -33.83 -3.38
N ALA A 51 -34.62 -32.95 -3.86
CA ALA A 51 -34.42 -31.51 -3.80
C ALA A 51 -34.14 -31.07 -2.36
N GLN A 52 -32.99 -30.44 -2.12
CA GLN A 52 -32.70 -29.82 -0.84
C GLN A 52 -33.49 -28.52 -0.77
N THR A 53 -34.37 -28.42 0.23
CA THR A 53 -35.13 -27.21 0.51
C THR A 53 -34.28 -26.37 1.46
N PHE A 54 -33.86 -25.17 1.03
CA PHE A 54 -33.29 -24.19 1.94
C PHE A 54 -34.44 -23.55 2.71
N GLU A 55 -34.54 -23.85 4.01
CA GLU A 55 -35.32 -23.00 4.90
C GLU A 55 -34.53 -21.72 5.18
N THR A 56 -34.92 -20.64 4.54
CA THR A 56 -34.60 -19.30 5.02
C THR A 56 -35.56 -18.97 6.15
N THR A 57 -35.11 -19.10 7.40
CA THR A 57 -35.73 -18.38 8.50
C THR A 57 -35.59 -16.89 8.18
N GLN A 58 -36.70 -16.23 7.85
CA GLN A 58 -36.74 -14.77 7.85
C GLN A 58 -36.51 -14.33 9.30
N PHE A 59 -35.32 -13.80 9.56
CA PHE A 59 -35.11 -12.97 10.73
C PHE A 59 -35.73 -11.60 10.40
N ASP A 60 -36.87 -11.30 11.02
CA ASP A 60 -37.39 -9.94 11.07
C ASP A 60 -36.41 -9.08 11.87
N PHE A 61 -35.51 -8.39 11.15
CA PHE A 61 -34.66 -7.35 11.73
C PHE A 61 -35.53 -6.11 11.98
N GLU A 62 -36.18 -6.08 13.14
CA GLU A 62 -36.82 -4.86 13.65
C GLU A 62 -35.74 -3.82 14.01
N ALA A 63 -35.61 -2.81 13.14
CA ALA A 63 -35.46 -1.37 13.39
C ALA A 63 -34.47 -0.82 14.47
N ASP A 64 -33.46 -1.56 14.93
CA ASP A 64 -32.43 -0.97 15.82
C ASP A 64 -31.01 -1.53 15.58
N GLN A 65 -30.63 -1.71 14.32
CA GLN A 65 -29.24 -2.01 13.96
C GLN A 65 -28.65 -0.80 13.21
N PRO A 66 -27.46 -0.32 13.61
CA PRO A 66 -26.79 0.74 12.87
C PRO A 66 -26.58 0.24 11.44
N SER A 67 -26.91 1.10 10.48
CA SER A 67 -26.67 0.82 9.08
C SER A 67 -25.19 0.45 8.86
N ILE A 68 -24.87 -0.35 7.83
CA ILE A 68 -23.48 -0.71 7.50
C ILE A 68 -22.61 0.55 7.30
N LEU A 69 -23.23 1.65 6.85
CA LEU A 69 -22.61 2.97 6.78
C LEU A 69 -22.26 3.52 8.17
N GLU A 70 -23.18 3.43 9.15
CA GLU A 70 -22.91 3.82 10.54
C GLU A 70 -21.87 2.90 11.20
N LEU A 71 -21.87 1.60 10.92
CA LEU A 71 -20.86 0.69 11.46
C LEU A 71 -19.46 1.01 10.93
N THR A 72 -19.35 1.35 9.64
CA THR A 72 -18.11 1.84 9.02
C THR A 72 -17.70 3.19 9.62
N SER A 73 -18.67 4.06 9.91
CA SER A 73 -18.45 5.36 10.55
C SER A 73 -18.00 5.23 12.02
N ILE A 74 -18.50 4.25 12.75
CA ILE A 74 -18.10 3.97 14.15
C ILE A 74 -16.66 3.43 14.18
N SER A 75 -16.29 2.54 13.25
CA SER A 75 -14.91 2.08 13.11
C SER A 75 -13.95 3.19 12.63
N GLY A 76 -14.43 4.10 11.77
CA GLY A 76 -13.70 5.30 11.36
C GLY A 76 -13.71 6.47 12.35
N SER A 77 -14.46 6.37 13.43
CA SER A 77 -14.46 7.32 14.54
C SER A 77 -13.53 6.90 15.68
N ALA A 78 -13.02 5.66 15.68
CA ALA A 78 -12.01 5.24 16.64
C ALA A 78 -10.74 6.07 16.41
N GLY A 79 -10.21 6.65 17.49
CA GLY A 79 -8.93 7.37 17.47
C GLY A 79 -7.76 6.40 17.32
N HIS A 80 -6.56 6.97 17.23
CA HIS A 80 -5.34 6.20 17.07
C HIS A 80 -4.96 5.37 18.30
N ASN A 81 -4.41 4.17 18.10
CA ASN A 81 -3.88 3.32 19.18
C ASN A 81 -2.38 3.53 19.45
N PHE A 82 -1.86 4.72 19.15
CA PHE A 82 -0.46 5.09 19.32
C PHE A 82 -0.28 6.57 19.67
N ASP A 83 0.94 6.98 20.01
CA ASP A 83 1.30 8.36 20.31
C ASP A 83 1.49 9.17 19.01
N VAL A 84 0.40 9.77 18.54
CA VAL A 84 0.33 10.56 17.30
C VAL A 84 1.32 11.72 17.32
N ASP A 85 1.40 12.45 18.43
CA ASP A 85 2.28 13.61 18.55
C ASP A 85 3.75 13.20 18.39
N LYS A 86 4.17 12.07 18.97
CA LYS A 86 5.52 11.54 18.77
C LYS A 86 5.78 11.08 17.34
N ALA A 87 4.81 10.45 16.69
CA ALA A 87 4.97 10.04 15.29
C ALA A 87 5.13 11.25 14.37
N ILE A 88 4.29 12.27 14.54
CA ILE A 88 4.37 13.53 13.79
C ILE A 88 5.69 14.25 14.09
N ALA A 89 6.09 14.35 15.36
CA ALA A 89 7.37 14.97 15.73
C ALA A 89 8.58 14.24 15.11
N ALA A 90 8.53 12.90 15.04
CA ALA A 90 9.56 12.12 14.36
C ALA A 90 9.61 12.42 12.85
N ALA A 91 8.45 12.52 12.19
CA ALA A 91 8.37 12.88 10.77
C ALA A 91 8.88 14.30 10.50
N GLU A 92 8.44 15.28 11.30
CA GLU A 92 8.88 16.68 11.23
C GLU A 92 10.41 16.80 11.41
N SER A 93 11.00 16.01 12.31
CA SER A 93 12.45 16.01 12.54
C SER A 93 13.29 15.57 11.34
N GLU A 94 12.67 14.85 10.39
CA GLU A 94 13.35 14.36 9.19
C GLU A 94 13.13 15.25 7.96
N VAL A 95 12.27 16.28 8.02
CA VAL A 95 12.01 17.17 6.89
C VAL A 95 13.31 17.81 6.39
N GLY A 96 13.55 17.73 5.08
CA GLY A 96 14.77 18.22 4.43
C GLY A 96 15.95 17.24 4.47
N THR A 97 15.83 16.10 5.16
CA THR A 97 16.81 15.02 5.09
C THR A 97 16.56 14.11 3.88
N SER A 98 17.58 13.39 3.45
CA SER A 98 17.48 12.35 2.42
C SER A 98 18.20 11.08 2.87
N ARG A 99 17.64 9.93 2.51
CA ARG A 99 18.18 8.59 2.81
C ARG A 99 18.23 7.76 1.53
N ALA A 100 19.11 6.75 1.51
CA ALA A 100 19.23 5.86 0.35
C ALA A 100 17.90 5.15 0.04
N THR A 101 17.59 5.07 -1.25
CA THR A 101 16.43 4.35 -1.82
C THR A 101 16.87 3.03 -2.47
N GLY A 102 15.91 2.16 -2.76
CA GLY A 102 16.10 0.79 -3.19
C GLY A 102 15.21 -0.17 -2.41
N TRP A 103 15.26 -1.45 -2.76
CA TRP A 103 14.42 -2.46 -2.11
C TRP A 103 14.61 -2.47 -0.59
N SER A 104 13.55 -2.20 0.15
CA SER A 104 13.54 -2.08 1.62
C SER A 104 14.52 -1.05 2.21
N ALA A 105 14.98 -0.10 1.40
CA ALA A 105 15.93 0.92 1.82
C ALA A 105 15.25 2.00 2.69
N PRO A 106 15.98 2.66 3.61
CA PRO A 106 15.38 3.54 4.61
C PRO A 106 14.76 4.83 4.04
N GLY A 107 15.12 5.21 2.81
CA GLY A 107 14.56 6.34 2.08
C GLY A 107 13.25 6.06 1.36
N GLU A 108 12.82 4.80 1.27
CA GLU A 108 11.52 4.46 0.67
C GLU A 108 10.36 5.11 1.43
N CYS A 109 9.28 5.44 0.72
CA CYS A 109 8.12 6.13 1.27
C CYS A 109 7.48 5.33 2.41
N ILE A 110 7.19 4.04 2.19
CA ILE A 110 6.62 3.16 3.21
C ILE A 110 7.57 2.92 4.38
N GLN A 111 8.88 2.82 4.14
CA GLN A 111 9.87 2.62 5.21
C GLN A 111 10.02 3.86 6.09
N SER A 112 9.82 5.05 5.51
CA SER A 112 9.82 6.31 6.26
C SER A 112 8.56 6.46 7.10
N ALA A 113 7.38 6.25 6.51
CA ALA A 113 6.10 6.26 7.25
C ALA A 113 6.10 5.27 8.41
N ARG A 114 6.53 4.03 8.16
CA ARG A 114 6.70 3.01 9.20
C ARG A 114 7.61 3.47 10.34
N ARG A 115 8.78 4.05 10.01
CA ARG A 115 9.73 4.53 11.02
C ARG A 115 9.13 5.61 11.91
N TRP A 116 8.39 6.56 11.34
CA TRP A 116 7.75 7.62 12.11
C TRP A 116 6.66 7.07 13.03
N LEU A 117 5.82 6.18 12.53
CA LEU A 117 4.75 5.56 13.33
C LEU A 117 5.30 4.67 14.45
N LEU A 118 6.37 3.92 14.20
CA LEU A 118 7.06 3.15 15.25
C LEU A 118 7.63 4.06 16.36
N ALA A 119 8.03 5.30 16.05
CA ALA A 119 8.46 6.26 17.07
C ALA A 119 7.30 6.71 17.99
N GLY A 120 6.07 6.67 17.48
CA GLY A 120 4.83 6.82 18.26
C GLY A 120 4.36 5.54 18.95
N ASN A 121 5.09 4.43 18.84
CA ASN A 121 4.70 3.09 19.28
C ASN A 121 3.48 2.50 18.54
N ALA A 122 3.21 2.91 17.30
CA ALA A 122 2.24 2.21 16.46
C ALA A 122 2.73 0.79 16.15
N TYR A 123 1.80 -0.13 15.97
CA TYR A 123 2.13 -1.47 15.50
C TYR A 123 2.23 -1.49 13.97
N TRP A 124 3.42 -1.77 13.44
CA TRP A 124 3.64 -1.94 12.00
C TRP A 124 4.78 -2.95 11.74
N ASP A 125 4.41 -4.16 11.30
CA ASP A 125 5.36 -5.27 11.11
C ASP A 125 6.19 -5.17 9.81
N GLY A 126 5.66 -4.46 8.81
CA GLY A 126 6.30 -4.13 7.55
C GLY A 126 5.55 -4.67 6.34
N GLY A 127 4.72 -5.71 6.53
CA GLY A 127 4.05 -6.43 5.45
C GLY A 127 5.01 -7.09 4.45
N SER A 128 4.45 -7.90 3.56
CA SER A 128 5.14 -8.39 2.35
C SER A 128 4.74 -7.62 1.09
N ASP A 129 3.63 -6.90 1.16
CA ASP A 129 2.98 -6.19 0.08
C ASP A 129 2.45 -4.83 0.58
N PRO A 130 1.99 -3.93 -0.30
CA PRO A 130 1.55 -2.60 0.09
C PRO A 130 0.40 -2.58 1.10
N VAL A 131 -0.38 -3.66 1.22
CA VAL A 131 -1.61 -3.69 2.05
C VAL A 131 -1.41 -4.51 3.32
N SER A 132 -0.69 -5.63 3.26
CA SER A 132 -0.51 -6.51 4.44
C SER A 132 0.21 -5.85 5.62
N ALA A 133 0.93 -4.75 5.35
CA ALA A 133 1.51 -3.85 6.34
C ALA A 133 0.49 -3.24 7.31
N TYR A 134 -0.79 -3.17 6.93
CA TYR A 134 -1.86 -2.45 7.63
C TYR A 134 -2.87 -3.37 8.32
N ARG A 135 -2.53 -4.64 8.62
CA ARG A 135 -3.51 -5.65 9.08
C ARG A 135 -4.33 -5.30 10.34
N ASP A 136 -3.78 -4.47 11.21
CA ASP A 136 -4.43 -4.04 12.46
C ASP A 136 -4.96 -2.60 12.36
N ALA A 137 -4.91 -2.01 11.15
CA ALA A 137 -5.42 -0.68 10.86
C ALA A 137 -6.79 -0.75 10.16
N VAL A 138 -7.58 0.30 10.35
CA VAL A 138 -8.86 0.49 9.70
C VAL A 138 -8.66 1.21 8.37
N ARG A 139 -9.28 0.69 7.31
CA ARG A 139 -9.31 1.31 5.99
C ARG A 139 -10.44 2.35 5.92
N LEU A 140 -10.10 3.60 5.61
CA LEU A 140 -11.03 4.74 5.61
C LEU A 140 -11.02 5.51 4.28
N GLY A 141 -12.05 6.31 4.07
CA GLY A 141 -12.09 7.29 3.00
C GLY A 141 -11.32 8.56 3.38
N ILE A 142 -10.84 9.30 2.38
CA ILE A 142 -10.08 10.54 2.60
C ILE A 142 -10.86 11.60 3.41
N SER A 143 -12.20 11.61 3.28
CA SER A 143 -13.08 12.51 4.06
C SER A 143 -13.01 12.30 5.56
N ASP A 144 -12.61 11.10 6.00
CA ASP A 144 -12.55 10.73 7.42
C ASP A 144 -11.14 10.87 8.00
N ALA A 145 -10.19 11.35 7.20
CA ALA A 145 -8.78 11.42 7.56
C ALA A 145 -8.50 12.39 8.72
N GLN A 146 -7.55 12.03 9.56
CA GLN A 146 -7.12 12.74 10.76
C GLN A 146 -5.58 12.79 10.83
N PRO A 147 -4.99 13.73 11.59
CA PRO A 147 -3.56 13.71 11.89
C PRO A 147 -3.14 12.39 12.54
N GLY A 148 -2.09 11.76 12.02
CA GLY A 148 -1.64 10.43 12.42
C GLY A 148 -2.01 9.33 11.42
N ASP A 149 -3.01 9.56 10.57
CA ASP A 149 -3.36 8.61 9.52
C ASP A 149 -2.28 8.52 8.44
N VAL A 150 -2.17 7.33 7.84
CA VAL A 150 -1.33 7.11 6.67
C VAL A 150 -2.17 7.04 5.42
N ILE A 151 -1.72 7.74 4.38
CA ILE A 151 -2.25 7.58 3.04
C ILE A 151 -1.40 6.55 2.31
N GLN A 152 -2.09 5.62 1.65
CA GLN A 152 -1.53 4.71 0.67
C GLN A 152 -2.20 4.96 -0.68
N TYR A 153 -1.40 5.21 -1.72
CA TYR A 153 -1.87 5.01 -3.09
C TYR A 153 -1.75 3.55 -3.44
N GLU A 154 -2.87 2.96 -3.85
CA GLU A 154 -3.01 1.54 -4.18
C GLU A 154 -3.53 1.40 -5.60
N SER A 155 -3.04 0.41 -6.36
CA SER A 155 -3.66 0.06 -7.64
C SER A 155 -5.09 -0.43 -7.39
N ILE A 156 -6.04 0.03 -8.21
CA ILE A 156 -7.45 -0.38 -8.11
C ILE A 156 -7.59 -1.87 -8.43
N ASP A 157 -6.96 -2.35 -9.49
CA ASP A 157 -7.09 -3.73 -9.97
C ASP A 157 -6.15 -4.71 -9.25
N SER A 158 -5.11 -4.20 -8.57
CA SER A 158 -4.08 -5.04 -7.93
C SER A 158 -3.48 -4.37 -6.68
N PRO A 159 -4.29 -4.17 -5.61
CA PRO A 159 -3.89 -3.37 -4.45
C PRO A 159 -2.68 -3.95 -3.69
N THR A 160 -2.46 -5.26 -3.75
CA THR A 160 -1.32 -5.95 -3.12
C THR A 160 -0.05 -6.00 -3.99
N SER A 161 -0.02 -5.32 -5.15
CA SER A 161 1.14 -5.35 -6.04
C SER A 161 2.03 -4.13 -5.88
N TRP A 162 3.35 -4.35 -5.81
CA TRP A 162 4.38 -3.30 -5.88
C TRP A 162 4.54 -2.81 -7.33
N VAL A 163 3.57 -2.03 -7.80
CA VAL A 163 3.59 -1.39 -9.13
C VAL A 163 4.01 0.07 -9.03
N SER A 164 4.54 0.62 -10.13
CA SER A 164 4.88 2.04 -10.21
C SER A 164 3.62 2.89 -9.96
N GLY A 165 3.66 3.74 -8.94
CA GLY A 165 2.52 4.58 -8.52
C GLY A 165 2.11 4.36 -7.06
N VAL A 166 2.51 3.23 -6.46
CA VAL A 166 2.34 2.99 -5.01
C VAL A 166 3.15 4.03 -4.25
N HIS A 167 2.50 4.74 -3.33
CA HIS A 167 3.13 5.79 -2.54
C HIS A 167 2.50 5.89 -1.15
N THR A 168 3.32 6.13 -0.14
CA THR A 168 2.92 6.16 1.27
C THR A 168 3.34 7.48 1.92
N LEU A 169 2.43 8.11 2.65
CA LEU A 169 2.68 9.39 3.33
C LEU A 169 1.89 9.51 4.64
N LEU A 170 2.33 10.39 5.54
CA LEU A 170 1.72 10.64 6.83
C LEU A 170 0.94 11.96 6.80
N ILE A 171 -0.31 11.94 7.27
CA ILE A 171 -1.09 13.16 7.52
C ILE A 171 -0.66 13.75 8.87
N THR A 172 -0.30 15.02 8.88
CA THR A 172 0.08 15.77 10.09
C THR A 172 -0.90 16.90 10.41
N GLY A 173 -1.85 17.20 9.51
CA GLY A 173 -2.89 18.19 9.72
C GLY A 173 -4.04 18.06 8.73
N VAL A 174 -5.23 18.49 9.14
CA VAL A 174 -6.41 18.64 8.27
C VAL A 174 -6.79 20.12 8.26
N ASN A 175 -6.86 20.72 7.07
CA ASN A 175 -7.13 22.14 6.92
C ASN A 175 -8.64 22.39 6.76
N GLY A 176 -9.09 23.59 7.14
CA GLY A 176 -10.50 23.96 7.07
C GLY A 176 -11.06 24.12 5.65
N ASP A 177 -10.21 24.11 4.62
CA ASP A 177 -10.57 24.21 3.20
C ASP A 177 -10.67 22.85 2.50
N GLY A 178 -10.48 21.75 3.24
CA GLY A 178 -10.52 20.38 2.72
C GLY A 178 -9.17 19.87 2.20
N THR A 179 -8.08 20.65 2.31
CA THR A 179 -6.72 20.17 2.05
C THR A 179 -6.08 19.58 3.32
N TYR A 180 -4.91 18.95 3.16
CA TYR A 180 -4.19 18.30 4.26
C TYR A 180 -2.76 18.83 4.37
N THR A 181 -2.23 18.86 5.59
CA THR A 181 -0.79 18.93 5.81
C THR A 181 -0.25 17.51 5.88
N ILE A 182 0.77 17.23 5.09
CA ILE A 182 1.41 15.91 5.03
C ILE A 182 2.92 15.99 5.17
N ILE A 183 3.52 14.86 5.56
CA ILE A 183 4.94 14.59 5.40
C ILE A 183 5.09 13.30 4.59
N GLN A 184 5.97 13.35 3.59
CA GLN A 184 6.24 12.24 2.69
C GLN A 184 7.74 12.10 2.41
N SER A 185 8.17 10.90 2.07
CA SER A 185 9.53 10.62 1.60
C SER A 185 9.53 10.17 0.15
N ASN A 186 10.68 10.26 -0.52
CA ASN A 186 10.91 9.71 -1.85
C ASN A 186 10.09 10.39 -2.96
N VAL A 187 9.87 11.69 -2.82
CA VAL A 187 9.24 12.54 -3.85
C VAL A 187 10.20 13.69 -4.16
N PRO A 188 10.77 13.78 -5.38
CA PRO A 188 10.57 12.90 -6.54
C PRO A 188 11.11 11.47 -6.32
N GLY A 189 10.56 10.50 -7.05
CA GLY A 189 10.93 9.08 -6.93
C GLY A 189 12.44 8.84 -7.06
N GLY A 190 12.99 8.02 -6.15
CA GLY A 190 14.43 7.72 -6.05
C GLY A 190 15.26 8.76 -5.31
N SER A 191 14.67 9.85 -4.81
CA SER A 191 15.39 10.88 -4.07
C SER A 191 15.63 10.53 -2.60
N GLY A 192 14.73 9.74 -2.02
CA GLY A 192 14.65 9.50 -0.58
C GLY A 192 14.51 10.77 0.27
N LEU A 193 14.14 11.89 -0.35
CA LEU A 193 13.98 13.20 0.28
C LEU A 193 12.67 13.23 1.07
N VAL A 194 12.74 13.69 2.33
CA VAL A 194 11.57 13.96 3.16
C VAL A 194 11.11 15.40 2.96
N THR A 195 9.85 15.57 2.60
CA THR A 195 9.23 16.87 2.35
C THR A 195 7.94 17.03 3.14
N LYS A 196 7.64 18.28 3.50
CA LYS A 196 6.35 18.68 4.07
C LYS A 196 5.56 19.46 3.02
N VAL A 197 4.26 19.19 2.93
CA VAL A 197 3.34 19.90 2.03
C VAL A 197 2.12 20.32 2.84
N GLU A 198 1.86 21.63 2.92
CA GLU A 198 0.87 22.18 3.85
C GLU A 198 -0.56 22.28 3.28
N ASN A 199 -0.71 22.26 1.96
CA ASN A 199 -2.00 22.34 1.26
C ASN A 199 -2.14 21.19 0.26
N TRP A 200 -1.81 19.98 0.70
CA TRP A 200 -1.83 18.81 -0.16
C TRP A 200 -3.26 18.38 -0.44
N THR A 201 -3.52 18.01 -1.70
CA THR A 201 -4.74 17.35 -2.15
C THR A 201 -4.33 16.02 -2.77
N PRO A 202 -5.08 14.92 -2.53
CA PRO A 202 -4.77 13.65 -3.18
C PRO A 202 -4.77 13.78 -4.70
N GLU A 203 -3.70 13.28 -5.31
CA GLU A 203 -3.51 13.17 -6.75
C GLU A 203 -2.91 11.79 -7.04
N PRO A 204 -3.68 10.71 -6.85
CA PRO A 204 -3.22 9.37 -7.21
C PRO A 204 -3.01 9.28 -8.73
N PRO A 205 -2.02 8.50 -9.22
CA PRO A 205 -1.88 8.21 -10.64
C PRO A 205 -3.16 7.58 -11.22
N ALA A 206 -3.30 7.60 -12.54
CA ALA A 206 -4.37 6.85 -13.21
C ALA A 206 -4.35 5.37 -12.79
N ASP A 207 -5.53 4.80 -12.57
CA ASP A 207 -5.75 3.43 -12.09
C ASP A 207 -5.31 3.16 -10.62
N PHE A 208 -5.05 4.23 -9.86
CA PHE A 208 -4.82 4.19 -8.42
C PHE A 208 -5.94 4.87 -7.64
N GLN A 209 -6.10 4.44 -6.40
CA GLN A 209 -7.00 5.05 -5.42
C GLN A 209 -6.20 5.57 -4.22
N THR A 210 -6.74 6.60 -3.58
CA THR A 210 -6.25 7.10 -2.28
C THR A 210 -6.96 6.37 -1.16
N VAL A 211 -6.19 5.73 -0.30
CA VAL A 211 -6.69 4.97 0.85
C VAL A 211 -6.10 5.54 2.13
N VAL A 212 -6.94 5.74 3.14
CA VAL A 212 -6.52 6.13 4.48
C VAL A 212 -6.43 4.88 5.34
N TRP A 213 -5.34 4.76 6.10
CA TRP A 213 -5.11 3.70 7.07
C TRP A 213 -4.92 4.30 8.46
N ARG A 214 -5.82 3.91 9.38
CA ARG A 214 -5.80 4.34 10.79
C ARG A 214 -5.40 3.19 11.71
N PHE A 215 -4.28 3.34 12.41
CA PHE A 215 -3.78 2.41 13.43
C PHE A 215 -4.35 2.72 14.81
#